data_AF-A0AAW0BVV8-F1
#
_entry.id   AF-A0AAW0BVV8-F1
#
_cell.length_a   1.000
_cell.length_b   1.000
_cell.length_c   1.000
_cell.angle_alpha   90.00
_cell.angle_beta   90.00
_cell.angle_gamma   90.00
#
_symmetry.space_group_name_H-M   'P 1'
#
loop_
_entity.id
_entity.type
_entity.pdbx_description
1 polymer ?
#
loop_
_entity_poly.entity_id
_entity_poly.type
_entity_poly.pdbx_seq_one_letter_code
_entity_poly.pdbx_strand_id
1 'polypeptide(L)'
;MEWSTSPTTDRSSSTMKLAATLISVCLLAQTVSAHYIWSTLIAGGTTSTAAVRQPINNNPVENVSSRDMTCNVNPSPASDTVTVAAGSTIGFKLDNTLYHQGPAAIYLGKAPSTAASWDGSGANWFKIAEWGATFNPFQFTDFNANQLTTTIPSSVPAGEYLIRLVFLRLFLLILANPGAQN
;
A
#
# COMPACT_ATOMS: atom_id res chain seq x y z
N MET A 1 -66.08 -10.71 -64.09
CA MET A 1 -66.95 -9.90 -63.22
C MET A 1 -66.44 -10.06 -61.80
N GLU A 2 -66.45 -8.95 -61.05
CA GLU A 2 -65.98 -8.75 -59.67
C GLU A 2 -66.42 -9.87 -58.69
N TRP A 3 -65.80 -10.10 -57.52
CA TRP A 3 -65.22 -9.16 -56.56
C TRP A 3 -64.14 -9.83 -55.67
N SER A 4 -63.40 -8.96 -54.99
CA SER A 4 -62.20 -9.16 -54.19
C SER A 4 -62.27 -10.22 -53.09
N THR A 5 -61.13 -10.85 -52.81
CA THR A 5 -60.74 -11.23 -51.44
C THR A 5 -59.31 -10.79 -51.17
N SER A 6 -59.10 -10.07 -50.08
CA SER A 6 -57.78 -9.86 -49.48
C SER A 6 -57.92 -10.17 -48.00
N PRO A 7 -57.18 -11.16 -47.46
CA PRO A 7 -56.91 -11.23 -46.03
C PRO A 7 -55.62 -10.45 -45.74
N THR A 8 -55.23 -10.43 -44.46
CA THR A 8 -54.05 -9.77 -43.84
C THR A 8 -54.38 -8.36 -43.29
N THR A 9 -54.03 -7.99 -42.07
CA THR A 9 -53.13 -8.62 -41.09
C THR A 9 -53.44 -8.06 -39.71
N ASP A 10 -53.41 -8.96 -38.73
CA ASP A 10 -53.31 -8.67 -37.29
C ASP A 10 -52.16 -7.70 -37.01
N ARG A 11 -52.49 -6.52 -36.47
CA ARG A 11 -51.49 -5.54 -36.00
C ARG A 11 -51.05 -5.94 -34.60
N SER A 12 -50.22 -6.97 -34.56
CA SER A 12 -49.41 -7.36 -33.40
C SER A 12 -48.68 -6.13 -32.84
N SER A 13 -48.98 -5.81 -31.59
CA SER A 13 -48.40 -4.76 -30.76
C SER A 13 -46.89 -4.99 -30.55
N SER A 14 -46.12 -4.62 -31.56
CA SER A 14 -44.65 -4.77 -31.62
C SER A 14 -43.90 -3.56 -31.03
N THR A 15 -44.48 -2.86 -30.05
CA THR A 15 -43.85 -1.70 -29.39
C THR A 15 -43.08 -2.05 -28.11
N MET A 16 -42.73 -3.32 -27.92
CA MET A 16 -42.00 -3.77 -26.73
C MET A 16 -40.81 -4.67 -27.06
N LYS A 17 -39.98 -4.30 -28.06
CA LYS A 17 -38.75 -5.06 -28.38
C LYS A 17 -37.52 -4.21 -28.74
N LEU A 18 -37.51 -2.91 -28.42
CA LEU A 18 -36.39 -2.01 -28.74
C LEU A 18 -35.99 -1.08 -27.58
N ALA A 19 -36.20 -1.50 -26.34
CA ALA A 19 -35.78 -0.76 -25.14
C ALA A 19 -35.00 -1.62 -24.12
N ALA A 20 -34.32 -2.68 -24.58
CA ALA A 20 -33.60 -3.61 -23.72
C ALA A 20 -32.11 -3.77 -24.07
N THR A 21 -31.52 -2.79 -24.77
CA THR A 21 -30.13 -2.90 -25.23
C THR A 21 -29.32 -1.62 -25.03
N LEU A 22 -29.47 -0.93 -23.89
CA LEU A 22 -28.61 0.20 -23.51
C LEU A 22 -28.34 0.26 -21.98
N ILE A 23 -28.26 -0.90 -21.30
CA ILE A 23 -27.68 -0.99 -19.96
C ILE A 23 -26.50 -1.98 -20.00
N SER A 24 -25.49 -1.63 -20.78
CA SER A 24 -24.12 -2.09 -20.57
C SER A 24 -23.25 -0.86 -20.46
N VAL A 25 -23.59 0.00 -19.50
CA VAL A 25 -22.66 1.01 -19.00
C VAL A 25 -21.70 0.29 -18.08
N CYS A 26 -20.45 0.24 -18.52
CA CYS A 26 -19.28 -0.27 -17.81
C CYS A 26 -19.34 -0.04 -16.30
N LEU A 27 -19.68 -1.08 -15.53
CA LEU A 27 -19.18 -1.21 -14.16
C LEU A 27 -17.71 -1.65 -14.27
N LEU A 28 -16.83 -0.70 -14.61
CA LEU A 28 -15.45 -0.79 -14.16
C LEU A 28 -15.50 -0.54 -12.66
N ALA A 29 -15.74 -1.60 -11.87
CA ALA A 29 -15.44 -1.58 -10.46
C ALA A 29 -13.94 -1.32 -10.34
N GLN A 30 -13.56 -0.06 -10.14
CA GLN A 30 -12.19 0.27 -9.80
C GLN A 30 -11.94 -0.35 -8.43
N THR A 31 -11.24 -1.47 -8.41
CA THR A 31 -10.66 -2.02 -7.19
C THR A 31 -9.54 -1.07 -6.77
N VAL A 32 -9.91 0.03 -6.12
CA VAL A 32 -8.95 0.84 -5.37
C VAL A 32 -8.42 -0.04 -4.25
N SER A 33 -7.29 -0.71 -4.51
CA SER A 33 -6.53 -1.37 -3.45
C SER A 33 -5.99 -0.27 -2.56
N ALA A 34 -6.64 -0.10 -1.41
CA ALA A 34 -6.21 0.85 -0.39
C ALA A 34 -4.96 0.33 0.37
N HIS A 35 -4.57 -0.92 0.14
CA HIS A 35 -3.45 -1.56 0.81
C HIS A 35 -2.19 -1.58 -0.06
N TYR A 36 -1.03 -1.47 0.59
CA TYR A 36 0.24 -1.23 -0.05
C TYR A 36 1.34 -2.18 0.44
N ILE A 37 2.35 -2.39 -0.39
CA ILE A 37 3.57 -3.11 -0.04
C ILE A 37 4.79 -2.23 -0.37
N TRP A 38 5.66 -2.03 0.63
CA TRP A 38 6.98 -1.44 0.43
C TRP A 38 7.91 -2.48 -0.20
N SER A 39 7.77 -2.65 -1.51
CA SER A 39 8.28 -3.82 -2.23
C SER A 39 9.71 -3.69 -2.73
N THR A 40 10.30 -2.49 -2.71
CA THR A 40 11.63 -2.22 -3.27
C THR A 40 12.49 -1.45 -2.29
N LEU A 41 13.65 -2.01 -1.92
CA LEU A 41 14.68 -1.32 -1.16
C LEU A 41 15.37 -0.28 -2.04
N ILE A 42 15.64 0.91 -1.48
CA ILE A 42 16.55 1.93 -2.02
C ILE A 42 17.77 1.95 -1.10
N ALA A 43 18.97 1.75 -1.63
CA ALA A 43 20.22 1.74 -0.87
C ALA A 43 21.32 2.46 -1.68
N GLY A 44 21.71 3.65 -1.24
CA GLY A 44 22.60 4.54 -1.98
C GLY A 44 22.02 4.84 -3.37
N GLY A 45 22.78 4.51 -4.41
CA GLY A 45 22.36 4.65 -5.82
C GLY A 45 21.65 3.43 -6.41
N THR A 46 21.39 2.38 -5.62
CA THR A 46 20.86 1.11 -6.11
C THR A 46 19.46 0.84 -5.55
N THR A 47 18.64 0.11 -6.31
CA THR A 47 17.34 -0.40 -5.84
C THR A 47 17.28 -1.92 -5.98
N SER A 48 16.64 -2.61 -5.04
CA SER A 48 16.50 -4.07 -5.08
C SER A 48 15.16 -4.54 -4.51
N THR A 49 14.44 -5.36 -5.26
CA THR A 49 13.28 -6.11 -4.77
C THR A 49 13.70 -7.43 -4.11
N ALA A 50 14.84 -7.98 -4.52
CA ALA A 50 15.41 -9.23 -4.02
C ALA A 50 15.90 -9.14 -2.57
N ALA A 51 16.24 -7.94 -2.10
CA ALA A 51 16.66 -7.66 -0.73
C ALA A 51 15.49 -7.39 0.24
N VAL A 52 14.24 -7.51 -0.24
CA VAL A 52 13.04 -7.30 0.57
C VAL A 52 12.37 -8.65 0.86
N ARG A 53 12.03 -8.88 2.13
CA ARG A 53 11.19 -10.00 2.53
C ARG A 53 9.74 -9.69 2.17
N GLN A 54 9.24 -10.22 1.05
CA GLN A 54 7.93 -9.84 0.54
C GLN A 54 6.82 -10.49 1.38
N PRO A 55 5.80 -9.73 1.82
CA PRO A 55 4.65 -10.33 2.50
C PRO A 55 3.81 -11.14 1.52
N ILE A 56 3.02 -12.08 2.04
CA ILE A 56 2.15 -12.95 1.23
C ILE A 56 1.03 -12.15 0.54
N ASN A 57 0.59 -11.06 1.17
CA ASN A 57 -0.44 -10.15 0.69
C ASN A 57 -0.23 -8.76 1.28
N ASN A 58 -1.11 -7.82 0.96
CA ASN A 58 -1.04 -6.44 1.43
C ASN A 58 -1.95 -6.18 2.65
N ASN A 59 -2.50 -7.20 3.31
CA ASN A 59 -3.33 -7.00 4.50
C ASN A 59 -2.49 -6.38 5.63
N PRO A 60 -3.07 -5.45 6.41
CA PRO A 60 -2.36 -4.88 7.55
C PRO A 60 -2.18 -5.90 8.67
N VAL A 61 -1.07 -5.76 9.43
CA VAL A 61 -0.94 -6.40 10.74
C VAL A 61 -1.64 -5.52 11.77
N GLU A 62 -2.66 -6.05 12.43
CA GLU A 62 -3.51 -5.28 13.35
C GLU A 62 -3.17 -5.51 14.83
N ASN A 63 -2.72 -6.71 15.18
CA ASN A 63 -2.33 -7.05 16.55
C ASN A 63 -0.91 -6.54 16.85
N VAL A 64 -0.82 -5.41 17.54
CA VAL A 64 0.44 -4.77 17.94
C VAL A 64 1.33 -5.64 18.85
N SER A 65 0.76 -6.65 19.50
CA SER A 65 1.49 -7.61 20.34
C SER A 65 1.98 -8.84 19.56
N SER A 66 1.60 -8.98 18.27
CA SER A 66 2.05 -10.10 17.43
C SER A 66 3.53 -9.95 17.05
N ARG A 67 4.23 -11.09 16.91
CA ARG A 67 5.55 -11.14 16.29
C ARG A 67 5.56 -10.61 14.86
N ASP A 68 4.42 -10.70 14.15
CA ASP A 68 4.25 -10.22 12.79
C ASP A 68 4.52 -8.71 12.66
N MET A 69 4.44 -7.95 13.76
CA MET A 69 4.82 -6.53 13.75
C MET A 69 6.27 -6.30 13.33
N THR A 70 7.15 -7.29 13.51
CA THR A 70 8.58 -7.15 13.25
C THR A 70 8.87 -7.08 11.75
N CYS A 71 8.41 -8.05 10.98
CA CYS A 71 8.71 -8.18 9.54
C CYS A 71 7.50 -8.66 8.70
N ASN A 72 6.27 -8.44 9.16
CA ASN A 72 5.01 -8.90 8.55
C ASN A 72 4.76 -10.42 8.71
N VAL A 73 3.57 -10.88 8.30
CA VAL A 73 3.11 -12.27 8.44
C VAL A 73 3.81 -13.15 7.40
N ASN A 74 4.60 -14.13 7.88
CA ASN A 74 5.25 -15.17 7.07
C ASN A 74 5.82 -14.67 5.73
N PRO A 75 6.68 -13.64 5.73
CA PRO A 75 7.19 -13.08 4.48
C PRO A 75 8.12 -14.09 3.79
N SER A 76 8.22 -14.00 2.47
CA SER A 76 9.22 -14.76 1.72
C SER A 76 10.64 -14.36 2.15
N PRO A 77 11.60 -15.29 2.13
CA PRO A 77 12.99 -14.93 2.37
C PRO A 77 13.48 -13.99 1.26
N ALA A 78 14.24 -12.96 1.64
CA ALA A 78 15.02 -12.19 0.70
C ALA A 78 16.15 -13.07 0.13
N SER A 79 16.45 -12.95 -1.16
CA SER A 79 17.50 -13.71 -1.82
C SER A 79 18.83 -12.95 -1.91
N ASP A 80 18.87 -11.71 -1.42
CA ASP A 80 20.03 -10.83 -1.54
C ASP A 80 20.22 -9.97 -0.28
N THR A 81 21.45 -9.50 -0.06
CA THR A 81 21.80 -8.50 0.96
C THR A 81 22.60 -7.39 0.29
N VAL A 82 22.16 -6.14 0.47
CA VAL A 82 22.77 -4.99 -0.21
C VAL A 82 23.80 -4.31 0.68
N THR A 83 24.99 -4.07 0.13
CA THR A 83 26.03 -3.27 0.79
C THR A 83 25.75 -1.79 0.60
N VAL A 84 25.71 -1.03 1.70
CA VAL A 84 25.49 0.42 1.71
C VAL A 84 26.34 1.07 2.81
N ALA A 85 27.00 2.18 2.50
CA ALA A 85 27.82 2.89 3.48
C ALA A 85 26.95 3.71 4.43
N ALA A 86 27.34 3.79 5.71
CA ALA A 86 26.79 4.78 6.63
C ALA A 86 26.96 6.20 6.05
N GLY A 87 26.00 7.08 6.26
CA GLY A 87 25.92 8.38 5.60
C GLY A 87 25.29 8.35 4.20
N SER A 88 24.98 7.17 3.65
CA SER A 88 24.25 7.06 2.37
C SER A 88 22.74 7.08 2.57
N THR A 89 22.02 7.38 1.49
CA THR A 89 20.57 7.25 1.41
C THR A 89 20.12 5.80 1.60
N ILE A 90 19.02 5.60 2.32
CA ILE A 90 18.32 4.33 2.49
C ILE A 90 16.82 4.56 2.52
N GLY A 91 16.01 3.61 2.06
CA GLY A 91 14.56 3.75 2.09
C GLY A 91 13.85 2.66 1.31
N PHE A 92 12.57 2.88 1.03
CA PHE A 92 11.80 1.98 0.18
C PHE A 92 10.95 2.73 -0.81
N LYS A 93 10.66 2.09 -1.95
CA LYS A 93 9.55 2.44 -2.83
C LYS A 93 8.34 1.61 -2.49
N LEU A 94 7.18 2.25 -2.60
CA LEU A 94 5.88 1.65 -2.52
C LEU A 94 5.52 1.03 -3.87
N ASP A 95 4.69 -0.02 -3.87
CA ASP A 95 4.11 -0.62 -5.08
C ASP A 95 3.06 0.28 -5.76
N ASN A 96 2.68 1.39 -5.13
CA ASN A 96 1.74 2.39 -5.64
C ASN A 96 2.04 3.78 -5.03
N THR A 97 1.03 4.63 -4.84
CA THR A 97 1.09 5.94 -4.20
C THR A 97 0.37 5.90 -2.86
N LEU A 98 0.96 6.53 -1.84
CA LEU A 98 0.46 6.55 -0.48
C LEU A 98 -0.66 7.59 -0.33
N TYR A 99 -1.90 7.11 -0.22
CA TYR A 99 -3.08 7.96 -0.05
C TYR A 99 -3.73 7.83 1.32
N HIS A 100 -3.47 6.74 2.05
CA HIS A 100 -3.91 6.64 3.42
C HIS A 100 -3.16 7.62 4.31
N GLN A 101 -3.91 8.22 5.23
CA GLN A 101 -3.34 9.09 6.24
C GLN A 101 -2.77 8.25 7.39
N GLY A 102 -1.57 8.59 7.84
CA GLY A 102 -0.88 7.83 8.86
C GLY A 102 0.59 8.22 8.97
N PRO A 103 1.23 8.04 10.14
CA PRO A 103 2.66 8.25 10.24
C PRO A 103 3.43 7.06 9.65
N ALA A 104 4.65 7.35 9.19
CA ALA A 104 5.62 6.35 8.80
C ALA A 104 6.91 6.46 9.63
N ALA A 105 7.66 5.37 9.73
CA ALA A 105 8.98 5.37 10.36
C ALA A 105 9.89 4.29 9.75
N ILE A 106 11.19 4.57 9.72
CA ILE A 106 12.23 3.60 9.35
C ILE A 106 13.08 3.29 10.57
N TYR A 107 13.33 2.00 10.78
CA TYR A 107 14.17 1.45 11.84
C TYR A 107 15.30 0.61 11.23
N LEU A 108 16.45 0.61 11.91
CA LEU A 108 17.53 -0.33 11.67
C LEU A 108 17.62 -1.29 12.85
N GLY A 109 17.75 -2.57 12.56
CA GLY A 109 17.97 -3.64 13.52
C GLY A 109 19.35 -4.25 13.28
N LYS A 110 20.27 -4.22 14.25
CA LYS A 110 21.58 -4.88 14.06
C LYS A 110 21.41 -6.39 14.18
N ALA A 111 21.79 -7.13 13.13
CA ALA A 111 21.74 -8.58 13.16
C ALA A 111 22.78 -9.12 14.16
N PRO A 112 22.40 -10.06 15.06
CA PRO A 112 23.35 -10.72 15.94
C PRO A 112 24.38 -11.58 15.19
N SER A 113 24.00 -12.09 14.02
CA SER A 113 24.84 -12.84 13.08
C SER A 113 24.70 -12.25 11.68
N THR A 114 23.87 -12.84 10.83
CA THR A 114 23.56 -12.37 9.47
C THR A 114 22.13 -11.88 9.37
N ALA A 115 21.89 -10.85 8.57
CA ALA A 115 20.56 -10.37 8.23
C ALA A 115 19.73 -11.46 7.55
N ALA A 116 20.35 -12.35 6.76
CA ALA A 116 19.65 -13.45 6.11
C ALA A 116 19.04 -14.45 7.10
N SER A 117 19.72 -14.75 8.21
CA SER A 117 19.29 -15.76 9.19
C SER A 117 18.46 -15.20 10.35
N TRP A 118 18.49 -13.89 10.57
CA TRP A 118 17.82 -13.27 11.71
C TRP A 118 16.33 -13.00 11.44
N ASP A 119 15.45 -13.45 12.34
CA ASP A 119 14.01 -13.22 12.27
C ASP A 119 13.58 -11.79 12.69
N GLY A 120 14.53 -10.97 13.14
CA GLY A 120 14.28 -9.62 13.64
C GLY A 120 13.87 -9.57 15.12
N SER A 121 13.82 -10.70 15.82
CA SER A 121 13.43 -10.72 17.24
C SER A 121 14.45 -10.04 18.16
N GLY A 122 13.96 -9.54 19.30
CA GLY A 122 14.77 -8.88 20.32
C GLY A 122 14.72 -7.35 20.26
N ALA A 123 15.58 -6.71 21.06
CA ALA A 123 15.56 -5.26 21.28
C ALA A 123 16.56 -4.47 20.43
N ASN A 124 17.20 -5.10 19.43
CA ASN A 124 18.31 -4.50 18.67
C ASN A 124 17.88 -3.48 17.62
N TRP A 125 16.72 -2.83 17.80
CA TRP A 125 16.11 -1.91 16.85
C TRP A 125 16.22 -0.46 17.32
N PHE A 126 16.57 0.44 16.42
CA PHE A 126 16.55 1.88 16.65
C PHE A 126 15.94 2.60 15.45
N LYS A 127 15.16 3.65 15.73
CA LYS A 127 14.53 4.50 14.71
C LYS A 127 15.57 5.42 14.08
N ILE A 128 15.53 5.59 12.76
CA ILE A 128 16.40 6.54 12.03
C ILE A 128 15.62 7.61 11.27
N ALA A 129 14.31 7.45 11.09
CA ALA A 129 13.44 8.45 10.49
C ALA A 129 11.98 8.26 10.89
N GLU A 130 11.23 9.36 10.84
CA GLU A 130 9.77 9.36 10.91
C GLU A 130 9.17 10.47 10.05
N TRP A 131 7.97 10.19 9.56
CA TRP A 131 7.09 11.13 8.88
C TRP A 131 5.81 11.22 9.68
N GLY A 132 5.48 12.43 10.11
CA GLY A 132 4.35 12.71 10.99
C GLY A 132 3.31 13.59 10.31
N ALA A 133 2.48 14.22 11.13
CA ALA A 133 1.53 15.21 10.66
C ALA A 133 2.09 16.63 10.86
N THR A 134 1.76 17.50 9.91
CA THR A 134 1.76 18.95 10.09
C THR A 134 0.35 19.37 10.50
N PHE A 135 0.26 20.48 11.24
CA PHE A 135 -1.00 21.03 11.73
C PHE A 135 -1.20 22.43 11.15
N ASN A 136 -2.45 22.79 10.86
CA ASN A 136 -2.86 24.07 10.28
C ASN A 136 -2.28 24.36 8.87
N PRO A 137 -2.73 23.66 7.81
CA PRO A 137 -3.77 22.62 7.79
C PRO A 137 -3.24 21.26 8.28
N PHE A 138 -4.14 20.37 8.73
CA PHE A 138 -3.77 19.01 9.12
C PHE A 138 -3.43 18.18 7.88
N GLN A 139 -2.20 17.68 7.80
CA GLN A 139 -1.78 16.78 6.72
C GLN A 139 -0.57 15.94 7.14
N PHE A 140 -0.57 14.66 6.80
CA PHE A 140 0.62 13.81 6.92
C PHE A 140 1.65 14.16 5.83
N THR A 141 2.92 14.27 6.23
CA THR A 141 4.00 14.76 5.36
C THR A 141 4.36 13.80 4.22
N ASP A 142 3.96 12.54 4.32
CA ASP A 142 4.17 11.49 3.34
C ASP A 142 2.97 11.29 2.40
N PHE A 143 1.92 12.10 2.50
CA PHE A 143 0.77 12.03 1.59
C PHE A 143 1.20 12.23 0.13
N ASN A 144 0.70 11.38 -0.77
CA ASN A 144 1.08 11.28 -2.19
C ASN A 144 2.53 10.86 -2.45
N ALA A 145 3.28 10.42 -1.44
CA ALA A 145 4.59 9.83 -1.68
C ALA A 145 4.47 8.44 -2.32
N ASN A 146 5.43 8.09 -3.17
CA ASN A 146 5.62 6.72 -3.68
C ASN A 146 6.94 6.10 -3.18
N GLN A 147 7.70 6.83 -2.37
CA GLN A 147 8.92 6.38 -1.74
C GLN A 147 9.17 7.18 -0.46
N LEU A 148 9.81 6.55 0.51
CA LEU A 148 10.29 7.19 1.73
C LEU A 148 11.76 6.87 1.93
N THR A 149 12.58 7.90 2.01
CA THR A 149 14.05 7.79 2.12
C THR A 149 14.59 8.67 3.23
N THR A 150 15.62 8.20 3.90
CA THR A 150 16.42 8.95 4.86
C THR A 150 17.90 8.66 4.65
N THR A 151 18.77 9.26 5.46
CA THR A 151 20.20 8.97 5.48
C THR A 151 20.52 8.05 6.65
N ILE A 152 21.32 7.00 6.42
CA ILE A 152 21.87 6.17 7.50
C ILE A 152 22.78 7.07 8.35
N PRO A 153 22.58 7.20 9.67
CA PRO A 153 23.48 8.02 10.49
C PRO A 153 24.93 7.55 10.35
N SER A 154 25.87 8.48 10.14
CA SER A 154 27.28 8.15 9.91
C SER A 154 27.95 7.42 11.08
N SER A 155 27.37 7.50 12.28
CA SER A 155 27.84 6.81 13.48
C SER A 155 27.37 5.36 13.58
N VAL A 156 26.51 4.87 12.67
CA VAL A 156 26.07 3.47 12.66
C VAL A 156 27.28 2.56 12.41
N PRO A 157 27.60 1.63 13.32
CA PRO A 157 28.73 0.72 13.12
C PRO A 157 28.52 -0.20 11.93
N ALA A 158 29.61 -0.62 11.29
CA ALA A 158 29.56 -1.63 10.24
C ALA A 158 28.95 -2.96 10.73
N GLY A 159 28.37 -3.71 9.79
CA GLY A 159 27.79 -5.03 10.01
C GLY A 159 26.48 -5.21 9.25
N GLU A 160 25.84 -6.35 9.46
CA GLU A 160 24.55 -6.65 8.83
C GLU A 160 23.38 -6.12 9.66
N TYR A 161 22.40 -5.56 8.96
CA TYR A 161 21.21 -4.98 9.55
C TYR A 161 19.96 -5.44 8.81
N LEU A 162 18.87 -5.61 9.54
CA LEU A 162 17.54 -5.51 8.95
C LEU A 162 17.11 -4.06 8.95
N ILE A 163 16.38 -3.68 7.90
CA ILE A 163 15.70 -2.40 7.82
C ILE A 163 14.20 -2.65 7.80
N ARG A 164 13.46 -1.90 8.63
CA ARG A 164 12.02 -2.00 8.76
C ARG A 164 11.38 -0.64 8.49
N LEU A 165 10.56 -0.56 7.45
CA LEU A 165 9.66 0.57 7.25
C LEU A 165 8.28 0.19 7.79
N VAL A 166 7.75 1.03 8.69
CA VAL A 166 6.40 0.92 9.25
C VAL A 166 5.58 2.07 8.73
N PHE A 167 4.39 1.79 8.21
CA PHE A 167 3.36 2.79 7.95
C PHE A 167 2.12 2.40 8.77
N LEU A 168 1.59 3.33 9.56
CA LEU A 168 0.43 3.10 10.40
C LEU A 168 -0.77 3.83 9.82
N ARG A 169 -1.63 3.11 9.09
CA ARG A 169 -2.88 3.69 8.60
C ARG A 169 -3.76 4.13 9.78
N LEU A 170 -4.06 5.42 9.84
CA LEU A 170 -5.10 5.96 10.70
C LEU A 170 -6.39 6.07 9.89
N PHE A 171 -7.41 5.32 10.29
CA PHE A 171 -8.75 5.49 9.70
C PHE A 171 -9.46 6.64 10.42
N LEU A 172 -9.72 7.73 9.70
CA LEU A 172 -10.59 8.79 10.17
C LEU A 172 -12.05 8.45 9.80
N LEU A 173 -12.79 7.81 10.72
CA LEU A 173 -14.25 7.74 10.61
C LEU A 173 -14.81 9.12 11.00
N ILE A 174 -14.93 10.05 10.06
CA ILE A 174 -15.80 11.22 10.29
C ILE A 174 -17.25 10.73 10.18
N LEU A 175 -17.87 10.39 11.31
CA LEU A 175 -19.32 10.47 11.40
C LEU A 175 -19.68 11.96 11.41
N ALA A 176 -19.80 12.56 10.23
CA ALA A 176 -20.39 13.89 10.13
C ALA A 176 -21.86 13.71 10.46
N ASN A 177 -22.27 14.08 11.67
CA ASN A 177 -23.68 14.24 11.99
C ASN A 177 -24.19 15.45 11.18
N PRO A 178 -25.11 15.30 10.22
CA PRO A 178 -25.68 16.43 9.49
C PRO A 178 -26.71 17.10 10.42
N GLY A 179 -26.25 17.82 11.44
CA GLY A 179 -27.17 18.36 12.43
C GLY A 179 -26.53 19.29 13.43
N ALA A 180 -26.25 20.53 13.00
CA ALA A 180 -26.44 21.76 13.78
C ALA A 180 -26.08 22.96 12.89
N GLN A 181 -27.05 23.46 12.14
CA GLN A 181 -27.04 24.86 11.73
C GLN A 181 -27.66 25.63 12.92
N ASN A 182 -26.87 26.53 13.52
CA ASN A 182 -27.40 27.58 14.39
C ASN A 182 -27.83 28.77 13.53
#